data_AF-A0A7K4IDH4-F1
#
_entry.id   AF-A0A7K4IDH4-F1
#
_cell.length_a   1.000
_cell.length_b   1.000
_cell.length_c   1.000
_cell.angle_alpha   90.00
_cell.angle_beta   90.00
_cell.angle_gamma   90.00
#
_symmetry.space_group_name_H-M   'P 1'
#
loop_
_entity.id
_entity.type
_entity.pdbx_description
1 polymer ?
#
loop_
_entity_poly.entity_id
_entity_poly.type
_entity_poly.pdbx_seq_one_letter_code
_entity_poly.pdbx_strand_id
1 'polypeptide(L)'
;MTRNLTIAVFLAATSAVASYLPSMSISDLPLLIATALMLGVICESGKKGAGEVVSSKKTDTSLEMQVPEAQIPEAELVELPIETIEGVGVTYGKKLKDAGIVTVQDLLASSPEDVAKVAGVPEEVASRWIATGRFAWLKSVSEEDAEAIVYGGGMMDLEELAQADAESLLKQIQDCVSLGHVKMPQGYNITLDRVKKWIAEAKDLLS
;
A
#
# COMPACT_ATOMS: atom_id res chain seq x y z
N MET A 1 41.91 -45.67 0.16
CA MET A 1 41.37 -45.93 -1.19
C MET A 1 40.17 -45.03 -1.35
N THR A 2 40.28 -44.06 -2.26
CA THR A 2 39.38 -42.93 -2.50
C THR A 2 38.07 -43.36 -3.13
N ARG A 3 36.96 -42.66 -2.81
CA ARG A 3 36.01 -42.19 -3.82
C ARG A 3 35.00 -41.18 -3.28
N ASN A 4 35.06 -40.02 -3.92
CA ASN A 4 34.21 -38.84 -3.81
C ASN A 4 32.74 -39.16 -4.15
N LEU A 5 31.79 -38.50 -3.47
CA LEU A 5 30.58 -38.07 -4.17
C LEU A 5 30.07 -36.73 -3.61
N THR A 6 30.16 -35.77 -4.51
CA THR A 6 29.90 -34.35 -4.36
C THR A 6 28.40 -34.06 -4.37
N ILE A 7 28.04 -33.15 -3.48
CA ILE A 7 26.89 -32.23 -3.45
C ILE A 7 26.24 -32.00 -4.83
N ALA A 8 24.93 -32.27 -4.94
CA ALA A 8 24.09 -31.85 -6.06
C ALA A 8 22.99 -30.92 -5.54
N VAL A 9 23.21 -29.62 -5.72
CA VAL A 9 22.25 -28.52 -5.51
C VAL A 9 22.02 -27.89 -6.88
N PHE A 10 20.75 -27.87 -7.28
CA PHE A 10 20.10 -26.91 -8.17
C PHE A 10 20.73 -26.62 -9.54
N LEU A 11 20.14 -27.22 -10.58
CA LEU A 11 20.14 -26.63 -11.92
C LEU A 11 18.89 -27.09 -12.69
N ALA A 12 17.88 -26.23 -12.81
CA ALA A 12 16.95 -26.18 -13.94
C ALA A 12 15.85 -25.13 -13.70
N ALA A 13 16.13 -23.88 -14.04
CA ALA A 13 15.10 -22.93 -14.45
C ALA A 13 15.68 -22.06 -15.55
N THR A 14 15.23 -22.28 -16.79
CA THR A 14 14.85 -21.27 -17.79
C THR A 14 14.68 -21.96 -19.14
N SER A 15 13.43 -22.29 -19.49
CA SER A 15 13.05 -22.66 -20.85
C SER A 15 12.13 -21.58 -21.40
N ALA A 16 12.68 -20.82 -22.34
CA ALA A 16 12.03 -20.31 -23.55
C ALA A 16 10.76 -19.44 -23.41
N VAL A 17 10.93 -18.12 -23.49
CA VAL A 17 10.13 -17.26 -24.38
C VAL A 17 11.01 -16.09 -24.85
N ALA A 18 11.59 -16.18 -26.04
CA ALA A 18 12.18 -15.02 -26.72
C ALA A 18 12.38 -15.32 -28.21
N SER A 19 11.27 -15.35 -28.94
CA SER A 19 11.29 -15.13 -30.39
C SER A 19 10.58 -13.81 -30.62
N TYR A 20 11.32 -12.70 -30.61
CA TYR A 20 11.14 -11.54 -31.48
C TYR A 20 12.18 -10.45 -31.15
N LEU A 21 12.76 -9.89 -32.22
CA LEU A 21 13.49 -8.63 -32.38
C LEU A 21 15.01 -8.67 -32.62
N PRO A 22 15.52 -7.74 -33.47
CA PRO A 22 16.70 -7.93 -34.30
C PRO A 22 17.94 -7.16 -33.82
N SER A 23 19.10 -7.63 -34.27
CA SER A 23 20.33 -6.84 -34.53
C SER A 23 20.79 -5.87 -33.43
N MET A 24 21.64 -6.34 -32.51
CA MET A 24 22.54 -5.46 -31.77
C MET A 24 23.93 -6.08 -31.60
N SER A 25 24.96 -5.25 -31.79
CA SER A 25 26.37 -5.56 -32.04
C SER A 25 27.12 -6.09 -30.81
N ILE A 26 28.01 -7.07 -31.03
CA ILE A 26 28.77 -7.81 -30.01
C ILE A 26 30.15 -7.16 -29.79
N SER A 27 30.18 -5.95 -29.24
CA SER A 27 31.43 -5.36 -28.77
C SER A 27 31.15 -4.61 -27.47
N ASP A 28 31.87 -5.00 -26.41
CA ASP A 28 31.99 -4.33 -25.10
C ASP A 28 31.33 -5.02 -23.89
N LEU A 29 31.71 -6.28 -23.62
CA LEU A 29 31.57 -6.86 -22.27
C LEU A 29 32.89 -7.50 -21.80
N PRO A 30 33.52 -6.98 -20.73
CA PRO A 30 34.43 -7.76 -19.92
C PRO A 30 33.79 -8.17 -18.58
N LEU A 31 33.90 -9.48 -18.38
CA LEU A 31 33.81 -10.32 -17.20
C LEU A 31 34.51 -9.77 -15.94
N LEU A 32 33.88 -9.86 -14.76
CA LEU A 32 34.63 -10.22 -13.53
C LEU A 32 33.73 -10.79 -12.42
N ILE A 33 34.15 -11.99 -12.00
CA ILE A 33 33.62 -12.86 -10.95
C ILE A 33 34.27 -12.47 -9.62
N ALA A 34 33.53 -12.43 -8.53
CA ALA A 34 34.10 -12.61 -7.18
C ALA A 34 33.06 -13.13 -6.19
N THR A 35 33.24 -14.38 -5.79
CA THR A 35 32.58 -15.10 -4.70
C THR A 35 33.05 -14.63 -3.32
N ALA A 36 32.14 -14.55 -2.34
CA ALA A 36 32.51 -14.43 -0.93
C ALA A 36 31.70 -15.42 -0.05
N LEU A 37 32.45 -16.34 0.57
CA LEU A 37 32.08 -17.20 1.71
C LEU A 37 32.11 -16.39 3.02
N MET A 38 31.23 -16.71 3.98
CA MET A 38 31.47 -16.80 5.45
C MET A 38 30.14 -17.19 6.13
N LEU A 39 29.96 -18.42 6.62
CA LEU A 39 30.28 -18.92 7.98
C LEU A 39 29.60 -18.15 9.14
N GLY A 40 28.46 -18.70 9.58
CA GLY A 40 28.25 -19.21 10.95
C GLY A 40 28.37 -18.25 12.14
N VAL A 41 27.21 -17.76 12.61
CA VAL A 41 26.98 -17.44 14.03
C VAL A 41 25.55 -17.89 14.38
N ILE A 42 25.41 -19.00 15.11
CA ILE A 42 24.16 -19.31 15.82
C ILE A 42 24.50 -19.32 17.31
N CYS A 43 23.83 -18.42 18.02
CA CYS A 43 23.98 -18.16 19.45
C CYS A 43 23.27 -19.25 20.25
N GLU A 44 24.01 -19.80 21.23
CA GLU A 44 23.57 -20.82 22.17
C GLU A 44 22.55 -20.24 23.16
N SER A 45 21.35 -20.83 23.20
CA SER A 45 20.25 -20.40 24.06
C SER A 45 20.29 -21.18 25.39
N GLY A 46 20.87 -20.58 26.43
CA GLY A 46 20.78 -21.08 27.81
C GLY A 46 19.64 -20.38 28.57
N LYS A 47 18.59 -21.12 28.94
CA LYS A 47 17.63 -20.70 29.97
C LYS A 47 17.45 -21.82 31.00
N LYS A 48 17.91 -21.57 32.22
CA LYS A 48 17.50 -22.25 33.46
C LYS A 48 16.92 -21.21 34.41
N GLY A 49 15.90 -21.61 35.16
CA GLY A 49 15.51 -20.91 36.39
C GLY A 49 14.01 -20.78 36.56
N ALA A 50 13.39 -21.82 37.10
CA ALA A 50 12.07 -21.77 37.70
C ALA A 50 12.12 -20.93 39.00
N GLY A 51 11.08 -20.14 39.23
CA GLY A 51 10.89 -19.34 40.45
C GLY A 51 9.40 -19.04 40.60
N GLU A 52 8.73 -19.91 41.35
CA GLU A 52 7.35 -19.85 41.80
C GLU A 52 7.24 -18.97 43.06
N VAL A 53 6.27 -18.05 43.09
CA VAL A 53 5.60 -17.62 44.32
C VAL A 53 4.25 -16.94 43.99
N VAL A 54 3.16 -17.61 44.41
CA VAL A 54 2.09 -17.13 45.34
C VAL A 54 1.70 -15.65 45.24
N SER A 55 0.46 -15.17 45.31
CA SER A 55 -0.94 -15.65 45.35
C SER A 55 -1.76 -14.40 45.70
N SER A 56 -3.06 -14.41 45.37
CA SER A 56 -4.10 -13.47 45.85
C SER A 56 -4.10 -12.08 45.18
N LYS A 57 -5.22 -11.51 44.71
CA LYS A 57 -6.56 -11.51 45.29
C LYS A 57 -7.61 -11.10 44.24
N LYS A 58 -8.69 -11.87 44.23
CA LYS A 58 -10.08 -11.65 43.75
C LYS A 58 -10.51 -10.18 43.56
N THR A 59 -11.14 -9.84 42.44
CA THR A 59 -12.34 -8.99 42.40
C THR A 59 -13.16 -9.35 41.15
N ASP A 60 -14.33 -9.90 41.43
CA ASP A 60 -15.45 -10.12 40.52
C ASP A 60 -16.19 -8.79 40.40
N THR A 61 -16.26 -8.24 39.19
CA THR A 61 -17.21 -7.18 38.83
C THR A 61 -17.64 -7.40 37.38
N SER A 62 -18.87 -7.92 37.25
CA SER A 62 -19.75 -7.88 36.09
C SER A 62 -19.91 -6.45 35.52
N LEU A 63 -20.56 -6.33 34.35
CA LEU A 63 -20.96 -5.12 33.59
C LEU A 63 -19.86 -4.66 32.60
N GLU A 64 -20.03 -4.56 31.28
CA GLU A 64 -21.18 -4.52 30.36
C GLU A 64 -20.70 -5.03 29.00
N MET A 65 -21.57 -5.70 28.24
CA MET A 65 -21.43 -5.73 26.78
C MET A 65 -21.66 -4.32 26.27
N GLN A 66 -20.59 -3.55 26.07
CA GLN A 66 -20.66 -2.37 25.24
C GLN A 66 -20.75 -2.85 23.79
N VAL A 67 -21.95 -2.83 23.24
CA VAL A 67 -22.12 -2.72 21.79
C VAL A 67 -21.71 -1.29 21.47
N PRO A 68 -20.58 -1.04 20.79
CA PRO A 68 -20.29 0.31 20.34
C PRO A 68 -21.43 0.73 19.40
N GLU A 69 -22.13 1.79 19.78
CA GLU A 69 -23.02 2.54 18.90
C GLU A 69 -22.29 2.73 17.56
N ALA A 70 -22.94 2.36 16.46
CA ALA A 70 -22.40 2.56 15.14
C ALA A 70 -22.18 4.07 14.95
N GLN A 71 -20.93 4.52 15.07
CA GLN A 71 -20.58 5.90 14.80
C GLN A 71 -20.95 6.15 13.35
N ILE A 72 -21.95 7.00 13.15
CA ILE A 72 -22.18 7.65 11.87
C ILE A 72 -20.90 8.48 11.66
N PRO A 73 -20.09 8.18 10.65
CA PRO A 73 -18.91 8.96 10.37
C PRO A 73 -19.37 10.34 9.92
N GLU A 74 -18.93 11.30 10.72
CA GLU A 74 -19.24 12.72 10.74
C GLU A 74 -18.50 13.47 9.62
N ALA A 75 -18.34 12.86 8.45
CA ALA A 75 -17.81 13.58 7.30
C ALA A 75 -18.94 14.44 6.71
N GLU A 76 -19.21 15.59 7.33
CA GLU A 76 -19.56 16.78 6.54
C GLU A 76 -18.48 16.90 5.45
N LEU A 77 -18.79 17.39 4.26
CA LEU A 77 -17.77 17.72 3.26
C LEU A 77 -16.95 18.92 3.81
N VAL A 78 -16.15 18.67 4.84
CA VAL A 78 -15.29 19.65 5.46
C VAL A 78 -14.31 20.07 4.38
N GLU A 79 -14.07 21.37 4.30
CA GLU A 79 -13.11 22.04 3.43
C GLU A 79 -11.67 21.61 3.79
N LEU A 80 -11.35 20.33 3.61
CA LEU A 80 -10.01 19.79 3.81
C LEU A 80 -9.08 20.54 2.85
N PRO A 81 -7.98 21.13 3.35
CA PRO A 81 -7.01 21.79 2.48
C PRO A 81 -6.52 20.84 1.40
N ILE A 82 -6.34 21.35 0.18
CA ILE A 82 -5.88 20.54 -0.95
C ILE A 82 -4.55 19.82 -0.68
N GLU A 83 -3.73 20.33 0.25
CA GLU A 83 -2.47 19.72 0.65
C GLU A 83 -2.59 18.43 1.49
N THR A 84 -3.80 18.03 1.90
CA THR A 84 -3.99 16.72 2.55
C THR A 84 -3.94 15.57 1.54
N ILE A 85 -4.04 15.86 0.23
CA ILE A 85 -3.88 14.83 -0.80
C ILE A 85 -2.40 14.48 -0.95
N GLU A 86 -2.07 13.20 -0.75
CA GLU A 86 -0.70 12.71 -0.91
C GLU A 86 -0.16 13.05 -2.32
N GLY A 87 1.06 13.57 -2.34
CA GLY A 87 1.69 14.11 -3.55
C GLY A 87 1.36 15.57 -3.85
N VAL A 88 0.37 16.19 -3.19
CA VAL A 88 0.06 17.63 -3.30
C VAL A 88 0.74 18.41 -2.17
N GLY A 89 2.07 18.51 -2.23
CA GLY A 89 2.82 19.35 -1.28
C GLY A 89 2.62 20.86 -1.53
N VAL A 90 3.23 21.68 -0.66
CA VAL A 90 3.16 23.16 -0.66
C VAL A 90 3.31 23.80 -2.05
N THR A 91 4.20 23.26 -2.89
CA THR A 91 4.44 23.78 -4.25
C THR A 91 3.22 23.63 -5.16
N TYR A 92 2.61 22.43 -5.19
CA TYR A 92 1.44 22.17 -6.03
C TYR A 92 0.17 22.75 -5.39
N GLY A 93 0.03 22.63 -4.07
CA GLY A 93 -1.06 23.22 -3.31
C GLY A 93 -1.16 24.73 -3.52
N LYS A 94 -0.03 25.46 -3.53
CA LYS A 94 -0.04 26.90 -3.87
C LYS A 94 -0.58 27.17 -5.28
N LYS A 95 -0.13 26.43 -6.29
CA LYS A 95 -0.59 26.62 -7.69
C LYS A 95 -2.08 26.37 -7.83
N LEU A 96 -2.58 25.31 -7.22
CA LEU A 96 -4.00 24.93 -7.23
C LEU A 96 -4.85 25.99 -6.51
N LYS A 97 -4.42 26.44 -5.33
CA LYS A 97 -5.09 27.52 -4.59
C LYS A 97 -5.12 28.84 -5.36
N ASP A 98 -4.03 29.22 -6.00
CA ASP A 98 -3.97 30.44 -6.84
C ASP A 98 -4.95 30.36 -8.03
N ALA A 99 -5.35 29.16 -8.45
CA ALA A 99 -6.35 28.90 -9.49
C ALA A 99 -7.78 28.66 -8.95
N GLY A 100 -8.00 28.79 -7.64
CA GLY A 100 -9.30 28.59 -7.00
C GLY A 100 -9.62 27.14 -6.60
N ILE A 101 -8.68 26.22 -6.73
CA ILE A 101 -8.81 24.84 -6.25
C ILE A 101 -8.20 24.78 -4.85
N VAL A 102 -8.99 25.11 -3.83
CA VAL A 102 -8.50 25.35 -2.47
C VAL A 102 -8.62 24.13 -1.58
N THR A 103 -9.67 23.35 -1.81
CA THR A 103 -10.06 22.21 -0.97
C THR A 103 -10.05 20.91 -1.76
N VAL A 104 -10.09 19.79 -1.04
CA VAL A 104 -10.33 18.47 -1.66
C VAL A 104 -11.65 18.44 -2.42
N GLN A 105 -12.68 19.17 -1.95
CA GLN A 105 -13.95 19.29 -2.66
C GLN A 105 -13.79 20.01 -4.01
N ASP A 106 -13.03 21.10 -4.05
CA ASP A 106 -12.75 21.82 -5.30
C ASP A 106 -11.97 20.93 -6.28
N LEU A 107 -11.04 20.13 -5.77
CA LEU A 107 -10.30 19.15 -6.58
C LEU A 107 -11.24 18.13 -7.20
N LEU A 108 -12.17 17.58 -6.43
CA LEU A 108 -13.14 16.60 -6.90
C LEU A 108 -14.16 17.17 -7.88
N ALA A 109 -14.39 18.49 -7.84
CA ALA A 109 -15.20 19.21 -8.81
C ALA A 109 -14.44 19.59 -10.09
N SER A 110 -13.11 19.43 -10.11
CA SER A 110 -12.24 19.80 -11.23
C SER A 110 -12.01 18.64 -12.20
N SER A 111 -11.66 18.95 -13.45
CA SER A 111 -11.23 17.94 -14.42
C SER A 111 -9.73 17.60 -14.22
N PRO A 112 -9.29 16.36 -14.52
CA PRO A 112 -7.87 16.02 -14.50
C PRO A 112 -7.03 16.92 -15.42
N GLU A 113 -7.55 17.29 -16.60
CA GLU A 113 -6.89 18.19 -17.55
C GLU A 113 -6.60 19.57 -16.92
N ASP A 114 -7.61 20.17 -16.26
CA ASP A 114 -7.46 21.48 -15.63
C ASP A 114 -6.46 21.44 -14.47
N VAL A 115 -6.57 20.43 -13.61
CA VAL A 115 -5.65 20.21 -12.49
C VAL A 115 -4.22 20.01 -12.99
N ALA A 116 -4.04 19.18 -14.01
CA ALA A 116 -2.73 18.90 -14.62
C ALA A 116 -2.10 20.16 -15.21
N LYS A 117 -2.88 20.95 -15.94
CA LYS A 117 -2.45 22.22 -16.54
C LYS A 117 -2.05 23.24 -15.48
N VAL A 118 -2.85 23.41 -14.43
CA VAL A 118 -2.57 24.36 -13.32
C VAL A 118 -1.33 23.93 -12.54
N ALA A 119 -1.24 22.66 -12.15
CA ALA A 119 -0.13 22.16 -11.34
C ALA A 119 1.16 21.98 -12.16
N GLY A 120 1.06 21.80 -13.48
CA GLY A 120 2.16 21.50 -14.37
C GLY A 120 2.66 20.06 -14.18
N VAL A 121 1.73 19.11 -14.11
CA VAL A 121 1.99 17.67 -13.95
C VAL A 121 1.34 16.88 -15.09
N PRO A 122 1.75 15.62 -15.34
CA PRO A 122 1.02 14.75 -16.26
C PRO A 122 -0.44 14.55 -15.81
N GLU A 123 -1.36 14.42 -16.76
CA GLU A 123 -2.79 14.22 -16.48
C GLU A 123 -3.05 12.99 -15.61
N GLU A 124 -2.28 11.92 -15.81
CA GLU A 124 -2.35 10.72 -14.97
C GLU A 124 -2.09 11.01 -13.48
N VAL A 125 -1.18 11.94 -13.17
CA VAL A 125 -0.92 12.34 -11.78
C VAL A 125 -2.11 13.11 -11.21
N ALA A 126 -2.70 14.02 -11.98
CA ALA A 126 -3.90 14.74 -11.58
C ALA A 126 -5.11 13.81 -11.37
N SER A 127 -5.30 12.84 -12.26
CA SER A 127 -6.33 11.81 -12.13
C SER A 127 -6.17 11.01 -10.83
N ARG A 128 -4.93 10.65 -10.45
CA ARG A 128 -4.68 9.95 -9.19
C ARG A 128 -4.96 10.82 -7.98
N TRP A 129 -4.61 12.11 -7.98
CA TRP A 129 -4.98 13.02 -6.90
C TRP A 129 -6.50 13.10 -6.69
N ILE A 130 -7.26 13.21 -7.79
CA ILE A 130 -8.73 13.20 -7.75
C ILE A 130 -9.25 11.86 -7.22
N ALA A 131 -8.69 10.73 -7.65
CA ALA A 131 -9.07 9.41 -7.15
C ALA A 131 -8.79 9.25 -5.66
N THR A 132 -7.60 9.67 -5.19
CA THR A 132 -7.23 9.64 -3.77
C THR A 132 -8.20 10.47 -2.93
N GLY A 133 -8.52 11.69 -3.38
CA GLY A 133 -9.50 12.55 -2.71
C GLY A 133 -10.87 11.91 -2.60
N ARG A 134 -11.28 11.14 -3.62
CA ARG A 134 -12.58 10.44 -3.63
C ARG A 134 -12.63 9.33 -2.60
N PHE A 135 -11.57 8.52 -2.50
CA PHE A 135 -11.52 7.42 -1.54
C PHE A 135 -11.29 7.89 -0.11
N ALA A 136 -10.59 9.01 0.11
CA ALA A 136 -10.39 9.58 1.45
C ALA A 136 -11.71 9.99 2.15
N TRP A 137 -12.83 10.04 1.42
CA TRP A 137 -14.17 10.28 1.98
C TRP A 137 -14.95 9.01 2.31
N LEU A 138 -14.44 7.83 1.94
CA LEU A 138 -14.97 6.58 2.46
C LEU A 138 -14.63 6.50 3.94
N LYS A 139 -15.66 6.25 4.73
CA LYS A 139 -15.69 6.28 6.18
C LYS A 139 -14.75 5.26 6.81
N SER A 140 -14.52 4.15 6.11
CA SER A 140 -13.62 3.09 6.50
C SER A 140 -12.19 3.23 5.94
N VAL A 141 -11.89 4.31 5.22
CA VAL A 141 -10.62 4.56 4.51
C VAL A 141 -9.89 5.74 5.16
N SER A 142 -8.66 5.52 5.62
CA SER A 142 -7.74 6.61 5.97
C SER A 142 -7.04 7.20 4.74
N GLU A 143 -6.25 8.27 4.92
CA GLU A 143 -5.43 8.84 3.84
C GLU A 143 -4.45 7.81 3.26
N GLU A 144 -3.80 7.00 4.11
CA GLU A 144 -2.91 5.92 3.70
C GLU A 144 -3.66 4.80 2.96
N ASP A 145 -4.88 4.50 3.38
CA ASP A 145 -5.72 3.52 2.70
C ASP A 145 -6.10 4.04 1.29
N ALA A 146 -6.44 5.31 1.15
CA ALA A 146 -6.75 5.93 -0.14
C ALA A 146 -5.54 5.89 -1.09
N GLU A 147 -4.34 6.22 -0.59
CA GLU A 147 -3.10 6.08 -1.36
C GLU A 147 -2.87 4.63 -1.79
N ALA A 148 -3.05 3.67 -0.87
CA ALA A 148 -2.89 2.25 -1.17
C ALA A 148 -3.87 1.76 -2.24
N ILE A 149 -5.13 2.19 -2.19
CA ILE A 149 -6.16 1.84 -3.18
C ILE A 149 -5.76 2.34 -4.57
N VAL A 150 -5.29 3.58 -4.68
CA VAL A 150 -4.95 4.21 -5.96
C VAL A 150 -3.61 3.74 -6.50
N TYR A 151 -2.53 3.87 -5.73
CA TYR A 151 -1.17 3.60 -6.20
C TYR A 151 -0.77 2.14 -6.07
N GLY A 152 -1.31 1.43 -5.06
CA GLY A 152 -1.08 0.01 -4.86
C GLY A 152 -2.08 -0.85 -5.63
N GLY A 153 -3.35 -0.53 -5.51
CA GLY A 153 -4.47 -1.24 -6.13
C GLY A 153 -4.77 -0.84 -7.57
N GLY A 154 -4.39 0.36 -7.98
CA GLY A 154 -4.69 0.86 -9.33
C GLY A 154 -6.16 1.23 -9.54
N MET A 155 -6.94 1.38 -8.47
CA MET A 155 -8.36 1.73 -8.55
C MET A 155 -8.49 3.26 -8.69
N MET A 156 -9.25 3.72 -9.66
CA MET A 156 -9.40 5.13 -10.00
C MET A 156 -10.80 5.67 -9.66
N ASP A 157 -11.78 4.80 -9.43
CA ASP A 157 -13.14 5.17 -9.03
C ASP A 157 -13.85 4.13 -8.15
N LEU A 158 -15.06 4.51 -7.68
CA LEU A 158 -15.87 3.68 -6.79
C LEU A 158 -16.40 2.42 -7.48
N GLU A 159 -16.61 2.45 -8.79
CA GLU A 159 -17.14 1.29 -9.53
C GLU A 159 -16.07 0.20 -9.64
N GLU A 160 -14.83 0.58 -9.98
CA GLU A 160 -13.68 -0.33 -9.98
C GLU A 160 -13.45 -0.93 -8.58
N LEU A 161 -13.47 -0.11 -7.53
CA LEU A 161 -13.31 -0.59 -6.16
C LEU A 161 -14.46 -1.52 -5.74
N ALA A 162 -15.71 -1.18 -6.08
CA ALA A 162 -16.88 -2.02 -5.76
C ALA A 162 -16.84 -3.38 -6.47
N GLN A 163 -16.24 -3.47 -7.65
CA GLN A 163 -16.12 -4.71 -8.42
C GLN A 163 -14.87 -5.52 -8.08
N ALA A 164 -13.95 -4.98 -7.28
CA ALA A 164 -12.69 -5.63 -6.95
C ALA A 164 -12.87 -6.94 -6.16
N ASP A 165 -11.95 -7.88 -6.40
CA ASP A 165 -11.75 -9.04 -5.53
C ASP A 165 -10.83 -8.66 -4.36
N ALA A 166 -11.30 -8.91 -3.13
CA ALA A 166 -10.63 -8.43 -1.92
C ALA A 166 -9.25 -9.08 -1.70
N GLU A 167 -9.09 -10.37 -2.03
CA GLU A 167 -7.84 -11.09 -1.86
C GLU A 167 -6.80 -10.64 -2.88
N SER A 168 -7.22 -10.49 -4.14
CA SER A 168 -6.37 -10.01 -5.23
C SER A 168 -5.92 -8.57 -5.00
N LEU A 169 -6.84 -7.68 -4.59
CA LEU A 169 -6.53 -6.29 -4.27
C LEU A 169 -5.55 -6.18 -3.10
N LEU A 170 -5.79 -6.92 -2.01
CA LEU A 170 -4.87 -6.96 -0.87
C LEU A 170 -3.47 -7.40 -1.29
N LYS A 171 -3.38 -8.48 -2.07
CA LYS A 171 -2.10 -9.01 -2.54
C LYS A 171 -1.36 -7.97 -3.39
N GLN A 172 -2.04 -7.31 -4.32
CA GLN A 172 -1.45 -6.30 -5.18
C GLN A 172 -0.88 -5.12 -4.38
N ILE A 173 -1.64 -4.62 -3.40
CA ILE A 173 -1.19 -3.56 -2.50
C ILE A 173 0.05 -4.00 -1.71
N GLN A 174 0.03 -5.20 -1.13
CA GLN A 174 1.16 -5.73 -0.36
C GLN A 174 2.41 -5.91 -1.22
N ASP A 175 2.25 -6.39 -2.46
CA ASP A 175 3.35 -6.50 -3.42
C ASP A 175 3.94 -5.11 -3.71
N CYS A 176 3.10 -4.10 -4.02
CA CYS A 176 3.54 -2.71 -4.27
C CYS A 176 4.26 -2.08 -3.06
N VAL A 177 3.77 -2.31 -1.83
CA VAL A 177 4.42 -1.84 -0.60
C VAL A 177 5.76 -2.54 -0.40
N SER A 178 5.85 -3.85 -0.63
CA SER A 178 7.08 -4.63 -0.48
C SER A 178 8.18 -4.21 -1.48
N LEU A 179 7.78 -3.77 -2.67
CA LEU A 179 8.66 -3.25 -3.71
C LEU A 179 9.04 -1.77 -3.50
N GLY A 180 8.42 -1.09 -2.52
CA GLY A 180 8.66 0.32 -2.24
C GLY A 180 8.02 1.28 -3.24
N HIS A 181 7.04 0.83 -4.03
CA HIS A 181 6.28 1.68 -4.96
C HIS A 181 5.22 2.52 -4.25
N VAL A 182 4.75 2.05 -3.09
CA VAL A 182 3.85 2.77 -2.19
C VAL A 182 4.51 2.83 -0.82
N LYS A 183 4.52 3.99 -0.18
CA LYS A 183 5.14 4.18 1.14
C LYS A 183 4.08 4.06 2.22
N MET A 184 4.37 3.27 3.25
CA MET A 184 3.49 3.10 4.40
C MET A 184 4.23 3.43 5.68
N PRO A 185 3.58 4.08 6.67
CA PRO A 185 4.16 4.28 7.98
C PRO A 185 4.60 2.95 8.62
N GLN A 186 5.66 2.98 9.44
CA GLN A 186 6.16 1.77 10.07
C GLN A 186 5.09 1.11 10.94
N GLY A 187 4.82 -0.17 10.71
CA GLY A 187 3.80 -0.92 11.44
C GLY A 187 2.37 -0.71 10.94
N TYR A 188 2.16 0.14 9.94
CA TYR A 188 0.88 0.24 9.24
C TYR A 188 0.62 -1.06 8.47
N ASN A 189 -0.55 -1.66 8.67
CA ASN A 189 -0.89 -2.95 8.08
C ASN A 189 -2.30 -2.93 7.52
N ILE A 190 -2.40 -3.21 6.21
CA ILE A 190 -3.66 -3.37 5.50
C ILE A 190 -4.05 -4.85 5.57
N THR A 191 -5.24 -5.13 6.10
CA THR A 191 -5.75 -6.49 6.30
C THR A 191 -6.90 -6.80 5.33
N LEU A 192 -7.18 -8.09 5.12
CA LEU A 192 -8.28 -8.52 4.25
C LEU A 192 -9.64 -7.97 4.71
N ASP A 193 -9.91 -7.98 6.02
CA ASP A 193 -11.15 -7.45 6.57
C ASP A 193 -11.29 -5.95 6.31
N ARG A 194 -10.17 -5.21 6.29
CA ARG A 194 -10.17 -3.80 5.95
C ARG A 194 -10.52 -3.59 4.47
N VAL A 195 -9.86 -4.34 3.57
CA VAL A 195 -10.16 -4.28 2.12
C VAL A 195 -11.62 -4.63 1.83
N LYS A 196 -12.17 -5.65 2.50
CA LYS A 196 -13.60 -6.02 2.38
C LYS A 196 -14.54 -4.90 2.79
N LYS A 197 -14.19 -4.12 3.82
CA LYS A 197 -14.98 -2.96 4.24
C LYS A 197 -14.98 -1.86 3.20
N TRP A 198 -13.82 -1.54 2.62
CA TRP A 198 -13.73 -0.54 1.54
C TRP A 198 -14.61 -0.91 0.35
N ILE A 199 -14.55 -2.17 -0.09
CA ILE A 199 -15.35 -2.69 -1.21
C ILE A 199 -16.85 -2.67 -0.88
N ALA A 200 -17.22 -3.07 0.34
CA ALA A 200 -18.63 -3.05 0.77
C ALA A 200 -19.16 -1.61 0.81
N GLU A 201 -18.40 -0.67 1.35
CA GLU A 201 -18.79 0.73 1.41
C GLU A 201 -18.90 1.37 0.01
N ALA A 202 -17.98 1.04 -0.90
CA ALA A 202 -18.07 1.48 -2.30
C ALA A 202 -19.34 0.96 -2.97
N LYS A 203 -19.76 -0.29 -2.70
CA LYS A 203 -21.03 -0.85 -3.19
C LYS A 203 -22.24 -0.11 -2.64
N ASP A 204 -22.23 0.17 -1.33
CA ASP A 204 -23.35 0.85 -0.66
C ASP A 204 -23.55 2.28 -1.18
N LEU A 205 -22.49 2.96 -1.63
CA LEU A 205 -22.60 4.30 -2.24
C LEU A 205 -23.09 4.28 -3.70
N LEU A 206 -23.04 3.13 -4.38
CA LEU A 206 -23.46 2.97 -5.77
C LEU A 206 -24.88 2.37 -5.91
N SER A 207 -25.46 1.88 -4.82
CA SER A 207 -26.80 1.29 -4.78
C SER A 207 -27.90 2.33 -4.61
#